data_AF-X1BSX1-F1
#
_entry.id   AF-X1BSX1-F1
#
_cell.length_a   1.000
_cell.length_b   1.000
_cell.length_c   1.000
_cell.angle_alpha   90.00
_cell.angle_beta   90.00
_cell.angle_gamma   90.00
#
_symmetry.space_group_name_H-M   'P 1'
#
loop_
_entity.id
_entity.type
_entity.pdbx_description
1 polymer ?
#
loop_
_entity_poly.entity_id
_entity_poly.type
_entity_poly.pdbx_seq_one_letter_code
_entity_poly.pdbx_strand_id
1 'polypeptide(L)'
;MGLKIKYIIKRGEILGLAGLVGAGRTEVARAVFGADPFDSGEIIVKGKKVNIKRPSDAVSHDIGYLSEDRKQYGLCLGLDVKTNIALVIISKLTGF
;
A
#
# COMPACT_ATOMS: atom_id res chain seq x y z
N MET A 1 -24.64 4.20 7.37
CA MET A 1 -24.26 5.61 7.19
C MET A 1 -22.76 5.62 6.87
N GLY A 2 -22.39 5.61 5.59
CA GLY A 2 -20.98 5.49 5.18
C GLY A 2 -20.27 6.84 5.24
N LEU A 3 -19.09 6.88 5.85
CA LEU A 3 -18.25 8.08 5.84
C LEU A 3 -17.70 8.31 4.44
N LYS A 4 -17.89 9.52 3.91
CA LYS A 4 -17.31 9.93 2.63
C LYS A 4 -15.97 10.60 2.89
N ILE A 5 -14.90 10.04 2.36
CA ILE A 5 -13.54 10.57 2.50
C ILE A 5 -12.98 10.98 1.14
N LYS A 6 -12.17 12.04 1.15
CA LYS A 6 -11.43 12.50 -0.03
C LYS A 6 -10.09 13.06 0.43
N TYR A 7 -9.02 12.53 -0.13
CA TYR A 7 -7.67 13.03 0.08
C TYR A 7 -7.09 13.47 -1.27
N ILE A 8 -6.41 14.61 -1.27
CA ILE A 8 -5.62 15.07 -2.41
C ILE A 8 -4.25 15.38 -1.85
N ILE A 9 -3.23 14.78 -2.46
CA ILE A 9 -1.83 15.02 -2.10
C ILE A 9 -1.06 15.38 -3.37
N LYS A 10 -0.24 16.42 -3.29
CA LYS A 10 0.62 16.86 -4.39
C LYS A 10 2.03 16.29 -4.22
N ARG A 11 2.81 16.37 -5.30
CA ARG A 11 4.23 15.98 -5.29
C ARG A 11 4.96 16.76 -4.21
N GLY A 12 5.63 16.06 -3.30
CA GLY A 12 6.44 16.64 -2.21
C GLY A 12 5.68 16.90 -0.91
N GLU A 13 4.36 16.70 -0.87
CA GLU A 13 3.57 16.85 0.36
C GLU A 13 3.61 15.57 1.21
N ILE A 14 3.45 15.74 2.52
CA ILE A 14 3.26 14.65 3.48
C ILE A 14 1.85 14.82 4.07
N LEU A 15 1.00 13.81 3.90
CA LEU A 15 -0.32 13.76 4.51
C LEU A 15 -0.31 12.85 5.75
N GLY A 16 -0.67 13.42 6.90
CA GLY A 16 -0.91 12.65 8.12
C GLY A 16 -2.37 12.20 8.22
N LEU A 17 -2.59 10.91 8.51
CA LEU A 17 -3.92 10.37 8.85
C LEU A 17 -3.96 10.06 10.36
N ALA A 18 -4.75 10.82 11.11
CA ALA A 18 -4.90 10.67 12.56
C ALA A 18 -6.36 10.38 12.95
N GLY A 19 -6.54 9.76 14.12
CA GLY A 19 -7.85 9.38 14.62
C GLY A 19 -7.75 8.32 15.72
N LEU A 20 -8.87 8.02 16.38
CA LEU A 20 -8.95 6.97 17.39
C LEU A 20 -8.72 5.57 16.77
N VAL A 21 -8.60 4.55 17.62
CA VAL A 21 -8.64 3.16 17.17
C VAL A 21 -9.99 2.90 16.50
N GLY A 22 -9.97 2.20 15.35
CA GLY A 22 -11.17 1.97 14.53
C GLY A 22 -11.58 3.15 13.64
N ALA A 23 -10.80 4.23 13.57
CA ALA A 23 -11.09 5.37 12.69
C ALA A 23 -10.83 5.09 11.18
N GLY A 24 -10.41 3.89 10.79
CA GLY A 24 -10.24 3.51 9.38
C GLY A 24 -8.87 3.83 8.76
N ARG A 25 -7.85 4.20 9.56
CA ARG A 25 -6.55 4.66 9.03
C ARG A 25 -5.81 3.56 8.27
N THR A 26 -5.69 2.38 8.88
CA THR A 26 -5.01 1.23 8.29
C THR A 26 -5.81 0.70 7.09
N GLU A 27 -7.13 0.69 7.22
CA GLU A 27 -8.09 0.25 6.21
C GLU A 27 -7.98 1.12 4.95
N VAL A 28 -7.91 2.45 5.11
CA VAL A 28 -7.68 3.36 3.98
C VAL A 28 -6.35 3.08 3.30
N ALA A 29 -5.25 2.91 4.05
CA ALA A 29 -3.95 2.65 3.48
C ALA A 29 -3.90 1.30 2.72
N ARG A 30 -4.50 0.26 3.30
CA ARG A 30 -4.58 -1.09 2.70
C ARG A 30 -5.49 -1.11 1.48
N ALA A 31 -6.61 -0.38 1.50
CA ALA A 31 -7.49 -0.22 0.35
C ALA A 31 -6.79 0.50 -0.81
N VAL A 32 -6.08 1.60 -0.54
CA VAL A 32 -5.33 2.35 -1.58
C VAL A 32 -4.22 1.49 -2.21
N PHE A 33 -3.57 0.65 -1.42
CA PHE A 33 -2.52 -0.26 -1.91
C PHE A 33 -3.08 -1.53 -2.58
N GLY A 34 -4.38 -1.80 -2.48
CA GLY A 34 -5.01 -3.02 -2.99
C GLY A 34 -4.72 -4.26 -2.15
N ALA A 35 -4.31 -4.11 -0.89
CA ALA A 35 -4.19 -5.22 0.05
C ALA A 35 -5.57 -5.71 0.54
N ASP A 36 -6.54 -4.79 0.62
CA ASP A 36 -7.94 -5.09 0.89
C ASP A 36 -8.82 -4.50 -0.22
N PRO A 37 -9.96 -5.11 -0.56
CA PRO A 37 -10.93 -4.53 -1.49
C PRO A 37 -11.59 -3.28 -0.88
N PHE A 38 -12.06 -2.36 -1.73
CA PHE A 38 -12.92 -1.25 -1.32
C PHE A 38 -14.19 -1.22 -2.18
N ASP A 39 -15.32 -0.86 -1.56
CA ASP A 39 -16.63 -1.03 -2.19
C ASP A 39 -16.92 0.01 -3.28
N SER A 40 -16.44 1.24 -3.12
CA SER A 40 -16.75 2.35 -4.02
C SER A 40 -15.73 3.49 -3.93
N GLY A 41 -15.65 4.29 -4.99
CA GLY A 41 -14.75 5.44 -5.09
C GLY A 41 -13.81 5.33 -6.28
N GLU A 42 -12.79 6.19 -6.30
CA GLU A 42 -11.77 6.17 -7.34
C GLU A 42 -10.41 6.59 -6.79
N ILE A 43 -9.36 6.02 -7.38
CA ILE A 43 -7.97 6.38 -7.11
C ILE A 43 -7.42 7.04 -8.37
N ILE A 44 -6.80 8.21 -8.20
CA ILE A 44 -6.21 8.98 -9.30
C ILE A 44 -4.73 9.17 -8.98
N VAL A 45 -3.87 8.65 -9.86
CA VAL A 45 -2.41 8.75 -9.73
C VAL A 45 -1.87 9.56 -10.90
N LYS A 46 -1.13 10.64 -10.62
CA LYS A 46 -0.54 11.51 -11.64
C LYS A 46 -1.58 11.97 -12.72
N GLY A 47 -2.80 12.27 -12.29
CA GLY A 47 -3.90 12.72 -13.14
C GLY A 47 -4.66 11.63 -13.90
N LYS A 48 -4.29 10.36 -13.76
CA LYS A 48 -4.96 9.23 -14.40
C LYS A 48 -5.74 8.41 -13.38
N LYS A 49 -6.99 8.09 -13.71
CA LYS A 49 -7.78 7.12 -12.93
C LYS A 49 -7.13 5.75 -13.06
N VAL A 50 -6.87 5.09 -11.92
CA VAL A 50 -6.25 3.77 -11.86
C VAL A 50 -7.19 2.78 -11.17
N ASN A 51 -7.06 1.51 -11.52
CA ASN A 51 -7.83 0.42 -10.94
C ASN A 51 -6.89 -0.52 -10.21
N ILE A 52 -6.77 -0.35 -8.89
CA ILE A 52 -5.87 -1.12 -8.04
C ILE A 52 -6.70 -2.20 -7.35
N LYS A 53 -6.50 -3.46 -7.73
CA LYS A 53 -7.23 -4.62 -7.17
C LYS A 53 -6.36 -5.56 -6.34
N ARG A 54 -5.04 -5.44 -6.48
CA ARG A 54 -4.04 -6.23 -5.76
C ARG A 54 -2.75 -5.41 -5.56
N PRO A 55 -1.87 -5.78 -4.61
CA PRO A 55 -0.65 -5.05 -4.32
C PRO A 55 0.26 -4.78 -5.54
N SER A 56 0.36 -5.74 -6.46
CA SER A 56 1.17 -5.58 -7.68
C SER A 56 0.71 -4.44 -8.58
N ASP A 57 -0.59 -4.12 -8.58
CA ASP A 57 -1.14 -3.04 -9.39
C ASP A 57 -0.68 -1.69 -8.83
N ALA A 58 -0.69 -1.53 -7.50
CA ALA A 58 -0.19 -0.33 -6.83
C ALA A 58 1.30 -0.11 -7.07
N VAL A 59 2.10 -1.18 -7.00
CA VAL A 59 3.54 -1.14 -7.31
C VAL A 59 3.78 -0.69 -8.75
N SER A 60 2.98 -1.14 -9.72
CA SER A 60 3.08 -0.69 -11.12
C SER A 60 2.81 0.81 -11.33
N HIS A 61 2.19 1.46 -10.33
CA HIS A 61 1.90 2.89 -10.29
C HIS A 61 2.83 3.69 -9.34
N ASP A 62 3.98 3.11 -8.96
CA ASP A 62 4.98 3.68 -8.04
C ASP A 62 4.46 3.93 -6.61
N ILE A 63 3.50 3.11 -6.16
CA ILE A 63 2.96 3.18 -4.80
C ILE A 63 3.57 2.05 -3.97
N GLY A 64 4.20 2.41 -2.84
CA GLY A 64 4.66 1.47 -1.83
C GLY A 64 3.81 1.52 -0.57
N TYR A 65 3.67 0.39 0.11
CA TYR A 65 2.99 0.29 1.40
C TYR A 65 3.91 -0.38 2.42
N LEU A 66 4.01 0.25 3.60
CA LEU A 66 4.70 -0.29 4.75
C LEU A 66 3.66 -0.60 5.82
N SER A 67 3.50 -1.88 6.12
CA SER A 67 2.48 -2.32 7.09
C SER A 67 2.86 -1.95 8.53
N GLU A 68 1.84 -1.63 9.34
CA GLU A 68 2.01 -1.51 10.79
C GLU A 68 2.36 -2.84 11.45
N ASP A 69 1.82 -3.95 10.93
CA ASP A 69 2.21 -5.29 11.34
C ASP A 69 3.34 -5.82 10.45
N ARG A 70 4.54 -5.33 10.76
CA ARG A 70 5.77 -5.77 10.08
C ARG A 70 6.07 -7.26 10.26
N LYS A 71 5.54 -7.91 11.31
CA LYS A 71 5.84 -9.32 11.59
C LYS A 71 5.00 -10.22 10.71
N GLN A 72 3.73 -9.89 10.52
CA GLN A 72 2.81 -10.68 9.72
C GLN A 72 2.95 -10.37 8.21
N TYR A 73 3.09 -9.09 7.86
CA TYR A 73 3.01 -8.68 6.45
C TYR A 73 4.28 -8.03 5.89
N GLY A 74 5.22 -7.62 6.74
CA GLY A 74 6.38 -6.84 6.31
C GLY A 74 7.68 -7.62 6.11
N LEU A 75 7.88 -8.73 6.82
CA LEU A 75 9.16 -9.41 6.92
C LEU A 75 9.03 -10.94 6.90
N CYS A 76 9.99 -11.59 6.27
CA CYS A 76 10.21 -13.02 6.43
C CYS A 76 11.10 -13.24 7.66
N LEU A 77 10.49 -13.40 8.84
CA LEU A 77 11.19 -13.45 10.14
C LEU A 77 12.20 -14.60 10.29
N GLY A 78 12.07 -15.66 9.49
CA GLY A 78 13.04 -16.77 9.48
C GLY A 78 14.31 -16.49 8.66
N LEU A 79 14.41 -15.33 8.02
CA LEU A 79 15.51 -14.95 7.14
C LEU A 79 16.29 -13.77 7.71
N ASP A 80 17.56 -13.65 7.32
CA ASP A 80 18.38 -12.52 7.70
C ASP A 80 17.98 -11.23 6.95
N VAL A 81 18.58 -10.11 7.35
CA VAL A 81 18.30 -8.78 6.76
C VAL A 81 18.66 -8.74 5.28
N LYS A 82 19.82 -9.30 4.90
CA LYS A 82 20.30 -9.30 3.51
C LYS A 82 19.33 -10.03 2.59
N THR A 83 18.84 -11.18 3.04
CA THR A 83 17.87 -11.98 2.29
C THR A 83 16.53 -11.26 2.18
N ASN A 84 16.01 -10.68 3.26
CA ASN A 84 14.77 -9.89 3.21
C ASN A 84 14.85 -8.74 2.19
N ILE A 85 15.99 -8.05 2.10
CA ILE A 85 16.19 -6.99 1.09
C ILE A 85 16.25 -7.57 -0.32
N ALA A 86 16.98 -8.68 -0.51
CA ALA A 86 17.15 -9.31 -1.82
C ALA A 86 15.85 -9.90 -2.38
N LEU A 87 14.88 -10.30 -1.52
CA LEU A 87 13.60 -10.86 -1.94
C LEU A 87 12.85 -9.98 -2.94
N VAL A 88 12.99 -8.65 -2.83
CA VAL A 88 12.32 -7.68 -3.72
C VAL A 88 12.75 -7.85 -5.19
N ILE A 89 13.96 -8.35 -5.42
CA ILE A 89 14.54 -8.53 -6.76
C ILE A 89 14.85 -9.99 -7.08
N ILE A 90 14.37 -10.94 -6.27
CA ILE A 90 14.84 -12.33 -6.35
C ILE A 90 14.53 -12.98 -7.70
N SER A 91 13.36 -12.71 -8.30
CA SER A 91 13.02 -13.19 -9.64
C SER A 91 14.00 -12.69 -10.72
N LYS A 92 14.50 -11.46 -10.58
CA LYS A 92 15.53 -10.91 -11.48
C LYS A 92 16.89 -11.57 -11.30
N LEU A 93 17.19 -12.08 -10.11
CA LEU A 93 18.45 -12.75 -9.79
C LEU A 93 18.43 -14.23 -10.19
N THR A 94 17.29 -14.90 -10.09
CA THR A 94 17.16 -16.35 -10.30
C THR A 94 16.64 -16.73 -11.68
N GLY A 95 16.03 -15.80 -12.43
CA GLY A 95 15.54 -16.05 -13.79
C GLY A 95 14.29 -16.91 -13.88
N PHE A 96 13.58 -17.10 -12.76
CA PHE A 96 12.24 -17.71 -12.68
C PHE A 96 11.17 -16.64 -12.44
#